data_AF-A0A8H3HMJ8-F1
#
_entry.id   AF-A0A8H3HMJ8-F1
#
_cell.length_a   1.000
_cell.length_b   1.000
_cell.length_c   1.000
_cell.angle_alpha   90.00
_cell.angle_beta   90.00
_cell.angle_gamma   90.00
#
_symmetry.space_group_name_H-M   'P 1'
#
loop_
_entity.id
_entity.type
_entity.pdbx_description
1 polymer ?
#
loop_
_entity_poly.entity_id
_entity_poly.type
_entity_poly.pdbx_seq_one_letter_code
_entity_poly.pdbx_strand_id
1 'polypeptide(L)'
;MLARYESRISDAMGRRTCTEHTRQETLTAIEVWCDNRDAPMVYWLNGMAGTGKTTIAYTLASKLESRGQLGASFFCTVTADECRKASTIIPTIAYQLARQSTPFQAALGQSLKKEPDAAKLSISKQFELLIVEPLDNIAGKMARNLIVVIDALDECYDDNVVSLILDSLFSSDRKLPLKFFITSRPEPAIYERLLVQSDTLRTLLHLHEVNEESIQRDIKLYLREGLVSVRHSEDEIDKLAALSGRLFIYAATAVRDKQQAQQKTLGYRRLILLPTFWRNRKQGYGD
;
A
#
# COMPACT_ATOMS: atom_id res chain seq x y z
N MET A 1 13.24 9.41 -1.16
CA MET A 1 12.22 9.08 -0.14
C MET A 1 11.79 7.65 -0.37
N LEU A 2 12.12 6.75 0.57
CA LEU A 2 12.04 5.30 0.35
C LEU A 2 10.64 4.71 0.63
N ALA A 3 9.81 5.40 1.43
CA ALA A 3 8.48 4.92 1.82
C ALA A 3 7.34 5.34 0.88
N ARG A 4 7.55 6.17 -0.14
CA ARG A 4 6.46 6.64 -1.02
C ARG A 4 6.00 5.57 -2.02
N TYR A 5 4.81 5.75 -2.57
CA TYR A 5 4.35 5.11 -3.80
C TYR A 5 5.41 5.23 -4.92
N GLU A 6 5.59 4.15 -5.69
CA GLU A 6 6.63 4.01 -6.74
C GLU A 6 8.06 4.33 -6.25
N SER A 7 8.38 3.95 -5.01
CA SER A 7 9.76 3.98 -4.55
C SER A 7 10.55 2.77 -5.04
N ARG A 8 11.89 2.87 -5.04
CA ARG A 8 12.77 1.72 -5.31
C ARG A 8 12.53 0.53 -4.37
N ILE A 9 12.06 0.78 -3.14
CA ILE A 9 11.69 -0.28 -2.21
C ILE A 9 10.42 -0.98 -2.69
N SER A 10 9.45 -0.21 -3.18
CA SER A 10 8.24 -0.74 -3.80
C SER A 10 8.58 -1.72 -4.94
N ASP A 11 9.47 -1.30 -5.83
CA ASP A 11 9.94 -2.13 -6.97
C ASP A 11 10.66 -3.39 -6.48
N ALA A 12 11.58 -3.24 -5.52
CA ALA A 12 12.33 -4.37 -4.96
C ALA A 12 11.42 -5.38 -4.25
N MET A 13 10.32 -4.92 -3.66
CA MET A 13 9.31 -5.78 -3.03
C MET A 13 8.29 -6.34 -4.03
N GLY A 14 8.33 -5.91 -5.30
CA GLY A 14 7.36 -6.32 -6.32
C GLY A 14 5.94 -5.89 -5.99
N ARG A 15 5.76 -4.74 -5.34
CA ARG A 15 4.42 -4.19 -5.08
C ARG A 15 3.75 -3.87 -6.42
N ARG A 16 2.51 -4.32 -6.55
CA ARG A 16 1.69 -4.13 -7.74
C ARG A 16 0.26 -3.81 -7.37
N THR A 17 -0.47 -3.26 -8.32
CA THR A 17 -1.91 -3.03 -8.20
C THR A 17 -2.65 -4.37 -8.13
N CYS A 18 -3.93 -4.32 -7.76
CA CYS A 18 -4.83 -5.46 -7.81
C CYS A 18 -4.85 -6.05 -9.22
N THR A 19 -4.96 -7.38 -9.29
CA THR A 19 -5.31 -8.09 -10.53
C THR A 19 -6.59 -7.49 -11.09
N GLU A 20 -6.63 -7.33 -12.41
CA GLU A 20 -7.80 -6.78 -13.08
C GLU A 20 -9.07 -7.53 -12.65
N HIS A 21 -10.14 -6.76 -12.43
CA HIS A 21 -11.42 -7.27 -11.96
C HIS A 21 -11.48 -7.88 -10.55
N THR A 22 -10.41 -7.78 -9.75
CA THR A 22 -10.44 -8.16 -8.33
C THR A 22 -10.72 -6.97 -7.42
N ARG A 23 -11.27 -7.24 -6.23
CA ARG A 23 -11.54 -6.24 -5.18
C ARG A 23 -12.39 -5.05 -5.64
N GLN A 24 -13.18 -5.22 -6.69
CA GLN A 24 -13.92 -4.12 -7.32
C GLN A 24 -14.85 -3.42 -6.33
N GLU A 25 -15.68 -4.17 -5.61
CA GLU A 25 -16.63 -3.60 -4.64
C GLU A 25 -15.91 -2.78 -3.55
N THR A 26 -14.81 -3.30 -3.03
CA THR A 26 -13.97 -2.62 -2.05
C THR A 26 -13.36 -1.34 -2.63
N LEU A 27 -12.77 -1.40 -3.82
CA LEU A 27 -12.17 -0.24 -4.48
C LEU A 27 -13.22 0.83 -4.80
N THR A 28 -14.39 0.43 -5.29
CA THR A 28 -15.51 1.34 -5.56
C THR A 28 -15.98 2.03 -4.28
N ALA A 29 -16.14 1.31 -3.18
CA ALA A 29 -16.53 1.92 -1.90
C ALA A 29 -15.48 2.93 -1.40
N ILE A 30 -14.19 2.62 -1.57
CA ILE A 30 -13.10 3.53 -1.23
C ILE A 30 -13.13 4.77 -2.14
N GLU A 31 -13.35 4.60 -3.44
CA GLU A 31 -13.44 5.73 -4.39
C GLU A 31 -14.62 6.65 -4.09
N VAL A 32 -15.78 6.09 -3.75
CA VAL A 32 -16.94 6.86 -3.27
C VAL A 32 -16.58 7.67 -2.03
N TRP A 33 -15.86 7.07 -1.08
CA TRP A 33 -15.34 7.79 0.08
C TRP A 33 -14.34 8.88 -0.33
N CYS A 34 -13.44 8.63 -1.28
CA CYS A 34 -12.47 9.61 -1.79
C CYS A 34 -13.14 10.85 -2.39
N ASP A 35 -14.24 10.66 -3.11
CA ASP A 35 -14.91 11.74 -3.84
C ASP A 35 -15.95 12.49 -3.02
N ASN A 36 -16.49 11.87 -1.97
CA ASN A 36 -17.38 12.54 -1.04
C ASN A 36 -16.61 13.49 -0.10
N ARG A 37 -16.97 14.78 -0.14
CA ARG A 37 -16.35 15.85 0.68
C ARG A 37 -16.79 15.80 2.15
N ASP A 38 -17.98 15.29 2.39
CA ASP A 38 -18.56 15.17 3.72
C ASP A 38 -18.29 13.78 4.33
N ALA A 39 -17.53 12.94 3.62
CA ALA A 39 -17.09 11.66 4.14
C ALA A 39 -16.12 11.85 5.32
N PRO A 40 -16.04 10.87 6.22
CA PRO A 40 -15.15 10.94 7.35
C PRO A 40 -13.69 11.14 6.94
N MET A 41 -12.92 11.85 7.75
CA MET A 41 -11.53 12.21 7.44
C MET A 41 -10.63 10.98 7.28
N VAL A 42 -10.88 9.92 8.05
CA VAL A 42 -10.07 8.69 8.02
C VAL A 42 -10.87 7.53 7.42
N TYR A 43 -10.30 6.82 6.46
CA TYR A 43 -10.76 5.50 6.04
C TYR A 43 -9.77 4.46 6.52
N TRP A 44 -10.22 3.54 7.36
CA TRP A 44 -9.38 2.49 7.90
C TRP A 44 -9.74 1.13 7.30
N LEU A 45 -8.82 0.60 6.48
CA LEU A 45 -8.89 -0.74 5.95
C LEU A 45 -8.15 -1.70 6.90
N ASN A 46 -8.92 -2.39 7.75
CA ASN A 46 -8.39 -3.33 8.72
C ASN A 46 -8.42 -4.77 8.17
N GLY A 47 -7.42 -5.59 8.48
CA GLY A 47 -7.49 -7.00 8.13
C GLY A 47 -6.24 -7.80 8.43
N MET A 48 -6.37 -9.13 8.41
CA MET A 48 -5.27 -10.04 8.69
C MET A 48 -4.14 -9.96 7.66
N ALA A 49 -2.97 -10.49 8.01
CA ALA A 49 -1.86 -10.64 7.07
C ALA A 49 -2.29 -11.44 5.83
N GLY A 50 -1.77 -11.07 4.65
CA GLY A 50 -2.03 -11.81 3.41
C GLY A 50 -3.42 -11.64 2.80
N THR A 51 -4.27 -10.76 3.32
CA THR A 51 -5.60 -10.45 2.76
C THR A 51 -5.58 -9.47 1.58
N GLY A 52 -4.44 -8.83 1.30
CA GLY A 52 -4.25 -7.93 0.15
C GLY A 52 -4.41 -6.43 0.44
N LYS A 53 -4.35 -6.00 1.70
CA LYS A 53 -4.44 -4.58 2.10
C LYS A 53 -3.45 -3.68 1.34
N THR A 54 -2.16 -4.03 1.34
CA THR A 54 -1.12 -3.29 0.60
C THR A 54 -1.40 -3.21 -0.89
N THR A 55 -1.91 -4.28 -1.50
CA THR A 55 -2.29 -4.29 -2.93
C THR A 55 -3.44 -3.30 -3.20
N ILE A 56 -4.43 -3.24 -2.30
CA ILE A 56 -5.53 -2.26 -2.38
C ILE A 56 -5.00 -0.84 -2.19
N ALA A 57 -4.16 -0.59 -1.18
CA ALA A 57 -3.54 0.72 -0.94
C ALA A 57 -2.69 1.18 -2.13
N TYR A 58 -1.94 0.26 -2.75
CA TYR A 58 -1.13 0.54 -3.94
C TYR A 58 -1.99 0.88 -5.15
N THR A 59 -3.09 0.15 -5.35
CA THR A 59 -4.08 0.44 -6.40
C THR A 59 -4.74 1.80 -6.19
N LEU A 60 -5.11 2.10 -4.95
CA LEU A 60 -5.68 3.40 -4.59
C LEU A 60 -4.68 4.51 -4.88
N ALA A 61 -3.42 4.38 -4.43
CA ALA A 61 -2.38 5.39 -4.68
C ALA A 61 -2.18 5.65 -6.18
N SER A 62 -2.11 4.59 -6.99
CA SER A 62 -2.01 4.69 -8.46
C SER A 62 -3.18 5.46 -9.07
N LYS A 63 -4.42 5.13 -8.66
CA LYS A 63 -5.64 5.83 -9.13
C LYS A 63 -5.69 7.29 -8.66
N LEU A 64 -5.26 7.57 -7.43
CA LEU A 64 -5.24 8.92 -6.89
C LEU A 64 -4.18 9.77 -7.58
N GLU A 65 -3.02 9.20 -7.93
CA GLU A 65 -1.97 9.93 -8.66
C GLU A 65 -2.44 10.31 -10.05
N SER A 66 -3.07 9.39 -10.80
CA SER A 66 -3.59 9.67 -12.14
C SER A 66 -4.71 10.73 -12.14
N ARG A 67 -5.42 10.87 -11.01
CA ARG A 67 -6.47 11.87 -10.78
C ARG A 67 -5.95 13.18 -10.17
N GLY A 68 -4.65 13.27 -9.83
CA GLY A 68 -4.08 14.42 -9.13
C GLY A 68 -4.60 14.63 -7.71
N GLN A 69 -5.14 13.58 -7.08
CA GLN A 69 -5.70 13.59 -5.72
C GLN A 69 -4.74 12.98 -4.67
N LEU A 70 -3.67 12.30 -5.09
CA LEU A 70 -2.70 11.73 -4.15
C LEU A 70 -1.83 12.82 -3.54
N GLY A 71 -2.16 13.28 -2.33
CA GLY A 71 -1.39 14.33 -1.65
C GLY A 71 -0.04 13.82 -1.11
N ALA A 72 -0.05 12.62 -0.53
CA ALA A 72 1.16 11.96 -0.05
C ALA A 72 0.94 10.45 0.10
N SER A 73 2.03 9.70 0.20
CA SER A 73 1.98 8.29 0.54
C SER A 73 3.14 7.88 1.46
N PHE A 74 2.86 6.94 2.35
CA PHE A 74 3.85 6.30 3.21
C PHE A 74 3.48 4.82 3.34
N PHE A 75 4.31 3.95 2.79
CA PHE A 75 4.14 2.51 2.87
C PHE A 75 5.16 1.94 3.85
N CYS A 76 4.69 1.60 5.04
CA CYS A 76 5.51 0.93 6.03
C CYS A 76 5.96 -0.42 5.50
N THR A 77 7.18 -0.83 5.89
CA THR A 77 7.66 -2.18 5.58
C THR A 77 8.74 -2.60 6.57
N VAL A 78 8.64 -3.83 7.07
CA VAL A 78 9.70 -4.43 7.90
C VAL A 78 11.05 -4.57 7.17
N THR A 79 11.06 -4.51 5.83
CA THR A 79 12.25 -4.72 5.00
C THR A 79 13.21 -3.53 4.95
N ALA A 80 12.80 -2.36 5.44
CA ALA A 80 13.61 -1.16 5.38
C ALA A 80 13.44 -0.26 6.60
N ASP A 81 14.54 0.02 7.29
CA ASP A 81 14.55 0.70 8.58
C ASP A 81 13.85 2.07 8.55
N GLU A 82 14.07 2.87 7.50
CA GLU A 82 13.39 4.16 7.32
C GLU A 82 11.86 4.04 7.24
N CYS A 83 11.36 2.95 6.63
CA CYS A 83 9.92 2.73 6.46
C CYS A 83 9.25 2.18 7.73
N ARG A 84 10.03 1.87 8.77
CA ARG A 84 9.52 1.40 10.07
C ARG A 84 9.49 2.51 11.13
N LYS A 85 10.12 3.65 10.84
CA LYS A 85 10.19 4.80 11.75
C LYS A 85 8.95 5.66 11.61
N ALA A 86 7.94 5.39 12.43
CA ALA A 86 6.70 6.16 12.48
C ALA A 86 6.94 7.67 12.63
N SER A 87 7.99 8.08 13.36
CA SER A 87 8.38 9.50 13.53
C SER A 87 8.73 10.22 12.22
N THR A 88 8.97 9.49 11.13
CA THR A 88 9.25 10.07 9.80
C THR A 88 8.00 10.26 8.95
N ILE A 89 6.83 9.74 9.37
CA ILE A 89 5.59 9.78 8.60
C ILE A 89 5.15 11.23 8.35
N ILE A 90 5.03 12.04 9.41
CA ILE A 90 4.56 13.43 9.28
C ILE A 90 5.53 14.29 8.45
N PRO A 91 6.85 14.31 8.71
CA PRO A 91 7.80 15.04 7.87
C PRO A 91 7.76 14.59 6.41
N THR A 92 7.57 13.28 6.18
CA THR A 92 7.46 12.71 4.84
C THR A 92 6.21 13.19 4.11
N ILE A 93 5.07 13.25 4.79
CA ILE A 93 3.81 13.78 4.23
C ILE A 93 3.98 15.26 3.91
N ALA A 94 4.49 16.07 4.84
CA ALA A 94 4.70 17.50 4.63
C ALA A 94 5.60 17.78 3.42
N TYR A 95 6.70 17.04 3.28
CA TYR A 95 7.57 17.15 2.12
C TYR A 95 6.85 16.82 0.80
N GLN A 96 6.04 15.76 0.77
CA GLN A 96 5.29 15.38 -0.44
C GLN A 96 4.24 16.43 -0.82
N LEU A 97 3.49 16.95 0.15
CA LEU A 97 2.53 18.04 -0.08
C LEU A 97 3.22 19.29 -0.63
N ALA A 98 4.39 19.65 -0.08
CA ALA A 98 5.19 20.78 -0.56
C ALA A 98 5.71 20.59 -1.98
N ARG A 99 5.95 19.36 -2.43
CA ARG A 99 6.32 19.10 -3.83
C ARG A 99 5.18 19.29 -4.82
N GLN A 100 3.93 19.13 -4.36
CA GLN A 100 2.76 19.18 -5.22
C GLN A 100 2.05 20.53 -5.21
N SER A 101 2.21 21.31 -4.13
CA SER A 101 1.52 22.58 -3.93
C SER A 101 2.51 23.69 -3.59
N THR A 102 2.78 24.58 -4.55
CA THR A 102 3.61 25.77 -4.32
C THR A 102 3.11 26.66 -3.18
N PRO A 103 1.80 26.91 -3.01
CA PRO A 103 1.30 27.63 -1.82
C PRO A 103 1.68 26.93 -0.52
N PHE A 104 1.47 25.60 -0.43
CA PHE A 104 1.83 24.83 0.76
C PHE A 104 3.34 24.83 1.01
N GLN A 105 4.15 24.70 -0.06
CA GLN A 105 5.61 24.79 0.02
C GLN A 105 6.07 26.11 0.65
N ALA A 106 5.50 27.23 0.20
CA ALA A 106 5.83 28.55 0.72
C ALA A 106 5.43 28.68 2.21
N ALA A 107 4.23 28.20 2.57
CA ALA A 107 3.76 28.21 3.96
C ALA A 107 4.61 27.33 4.88
N LEU A 108 4.91 26.09 4.46
CA LEU A 108 5.81 25.19 5.17
C LEU A 108 7.20 25.81 5.35
N GLY A 109 7.73 26.46 4.31
CA GLY A 109 9.00 27.18 4.37
C GLY A 109 8.99 28.32 5.40
N GLN A 110 7.85 28.97 5.65
CA GLN A 110 7.72 29.97 6.71
C GLN A 110 7.69 29.32 8.10
N SER A 111 6.98 28.19 8.27
CA SER A 111 7.00 27.42 9.52
C SER A 111 8.42 26.96 9.87
N LEU A 112 9.15 26.41 8.90
CA LEU A 112 10.53 25.94 9.10
C LEU A 112 11.55 27.06 9.31
N LYS A 113 11.29 28.29 8.83
CA LYS A 113 12.13 29.45 9.18
C LYS A 113 11.98 29.84 10.66
N LYS A 114 10.80 29.66 11.22
CA LYS A 114 10.53 29.94 12.65
C LYS A 114 11.05 28.80 13.52
N GLU A 115 10.87 27.56 13.09
CA GLU A 115 11.27 26.35 13.81
C GLU A 115 11.99 25.36 12.87
N PRO A 116 13.32 25.52 12.66
CA PRO A 116 14.09 24.70 11.73
C PRO A 116 14.13 23.21 12.11
N ASP A 117 14.02 22.90 13.39
CA ASP A 117 14.07 21.53 13.91
C ASP A 117 12.67 20.93 14.13
N ALA A 118 11.62 21.50 13.52
CA ALA A 118 10.24 21.06 13.68
C ALA A 118 10.05 19.54 13.48
N ALA A 119 10.79 18.93 12.54
CA ALA A 119 10.74 17.49 12.26
C ALA A 119 11.33 16.59 13.37
N LYS A 120 11.99 17.17 14.38
CA LYS A 120 12.56 16.46 15.55
C LYS A 120 11.74 16.67 16.81
N LEU A 121 10.69 17.49 16.77
CA LEU A 121 9.81 17.74 17.90
C LEU A 121 8.88 16.54 18.18
N SER A 122 8.06 16.66 19.22
CA SER A 122 7.01 15.67 19.49
C SER A 122 6.05 15.53 18.30
N ILE A 123 5.44 14.35 18.14
CA ILE A 123 4.56 14.04 17.02
C ILE A 123 3.41 15.04 16.86
N SER A 124 2.76 15.43 17.96
CA SER A 124 1.71 16.45 17.93
C SER A 124 2.24 17.81 17.43
N LYS A 125 3.44 18.23 17.84
CA LYS A 125 4.07 19.46 17.34
C LYS A 125 4.50 19.35 15.87
N GLN A 126 5.00 18.19 15.45
CA GLN A 126 5.25 17.92 14.03
C GLN A 126 3.97 18.08 13.22
N PHE A 127 2.87 17.48 13.66
CA PHE A 127 1.60 17.55 12.93
C PHE A 127 1.10 18.99 12.82
N GLU A 128 1.11 19.74 13.93
CA GLU A 128 0.65 21.14 13.92
C GLU A 128 1.53 22.01 13.03
N LEU A 129 2.86 22.01 13.24
CA LEU A 129 3.78 22.94 12.56
C LEU A 129 4.04 22.59 11.09
N LEU A 130 4.00 21.29 10.73
CA LEU A 130 4.36 20.82 9.39
C LEU A 130 3.15 20.56 8.50
N ILE A 131 1.96 20.34 9.07
CA ILE A 131 0.74 20.03 8.31
C ILE A 131 -0.35 21.07 8.55
N VAL A 132 -0.80 21.21 9.79
CA VAL A 132 -1.99 22.01 10.11
C VAL A 132 -1.76 23.51 9.85
N GLU A 133 -0.76 24.12 10.47
CA GLU A 133 -0.47 25.54 10.31
C GLU A 133 -0.19 25.92 8.84
N PRO A 134 0.63 25.18 8.07
CA PRO A 134 0.80 25.47 6.65
C PRO A 134 -0.51 25.37 5.83
N LEU A 135 -1.41 24.43 6.14
CA LEU A 135 -2.71 24.31 5.45
C LEU A 135 -3.65 25.47 5.77
N ASP A 136 -3.66 25.92 7.02
CA ASP A 136 -4.50 27.05 7.43
C ASP A 136 -4.03 28.35 6.81
N ASN A 137 -2.71 28.57 6.77
CA ASN A 137 -2.11 29.76 6.19
C ASN A 137 -2.41 29.94 4.69
N ILE A 138 -2.71 28.84 3.98
CA ILE A 138 -3.06 28.89 2.56
C ILE A 138 -4.57 28.95 2.30
N ALA A 139 -5.42 28.89 3.35
CA ALA A 139 -6.86 29.17 3.32
C ALA A 139 -7.60 28.67 2.05
N GLY A 140 -7.40 27.40 1.67
CA GLY A 140 -8.09 26.78 0.54
C GLY A 140 -7.49 27.05 -0.85
N LYS A 141 -6.26 27.59 -0.94
CA LYS A 141 -5.46 27.67 -2.17
C LYS A 141 -4.87 26.32 -2.62
N MET A 142 -5.20 25.25 -1.93
CA MET A 142 -4.81 23.88 -2.29
C MET A 142 -6.03 23.13 -2.84
N ALA A 143 -5.78 22.15 -3.70
CA ALA A 143 -6.81 21.24 -4.17
C ALA A 143 -7.60 20.67 -2.97
N ARG A 144 -8.93 20.70 -3.07
CA ARG A 144 -9.81 20.08 -2.09
C ARG A 144 -9.83 18.57 -2.36
N ASN A 145 -9.87 17.78 -1.29
CA ASN A 145 -9.88 16.31 -1.31
C ASN A 145 -8.54 15.65 -1.69
N LEU A 146 -7.42 16.20 -1.23
CA LEU A 146 -6.16 15.46 -1.28
C LEU A 146 -6.22 14.29 -0.29
N ILE A 147 -5.69 13.14 -0.70
CA ILE A 147 -5.68 11.93 0.10
C ILE A 147 -4.25 11.53 0.41
N VAL A 148 -4.01 11.23 1.67
CA VAL A 148 -2.76 10.66 2.19
C VAL A 148 -2.97 9.17 2.39
N VAL A 149 -2.14 8.35 1.75
CA VAL A 149 -2.17 6.89 1.90
C VAL A 149 -1.08 6.45 2.88
N ILE A 150 -1.47 5.82 4.00
CA ILE A 150 -0.55 5.23 4.98
C ILE A 150 -0.81 3.72 5.01
N ASP A 151 0.08 2.95 4.41
CA ASP A 151 -0.06 1.49 4.32
C ASP A 151 0.74 0.77 5.40
N ALA A 152 0.16 -0.30 5.94
CA ALA A 152 0.75 -1.23 6.89
C ALA A 152 1.27 -0.54 8.16
N LEU A 153 0.48 0.35 8.76
CA LEU A 153 0.89 1.15 9.93
C LEU A 153 1.39 0.29 11.11
N ASP A 154 0.91 -0.96 11.21
CA ASP A 154 1.35 -1.96 12.18
C ASP A 154 2.77 -2.52 11.96
N GLU A 155 3.46 -2.16 10.87
CA GLU A 155 4.84 -2.57 10.61
C GLU A 155 5.89 -1.58 11.15
N CYS A 156 5.44 -0.49 11.79
CA CYS A 156 6.32 0.44 12.49
C CYS A 156 6.91 -0.15 13.78
N TYR A 157 8.05 0.39 14.24
CA TYR A 157 8.74 -0.11 15.44
C TYR A 157 8.06 0.26 16.76
N ASP A 158 7.49 1.46 16.83
CA ASP A 158 7.11 2.10 18.09
C ASP A 158 5.61 2.39 18.09
N ASP A 159 4.88 1.52 18.80
CA ASP A 159 3.44 1.61 18.98
C ASP A 159 3.01 2.90 19.67
N ASN A 160 3.83 3.48 20.55
CA ASN A 160 3.52 4.76 21.19
C ASN A 160 3.62 5.91 20.18
N VAL A 161 4.60 5.89 19.29
CA VAL A 161 4.69 6.90 18.22
C VAL A 161 3.55 6.76 17.24
N VAL A 162 3.19 5.54 16.84
CA VAL A 162 2.01 5.26 16.00
C VAL A 162 0.74 5.80 16.66
N SER A 163 0.58 5.54 17.95
CA SER A 163 -0.52 6.03 18.76
C SER A 163 -0.63 7.55 18.74
N LEU A 164 0.47 8.25 18.97
CA LEU A 164 0.52 9.72 18.93
C LEU A 164 0.19 10.29 17.55
N ILE A 165 0.54 9.57 16.46
CA ILE A 165 0.16 9.98 15.10
C ILE A 165 -1.35 9.91 14.96
N LEU A 166 -1.96 8.78 15.36
CA LEU A 166 -3.42 8.62 15.30
C LEU A 166 -4.13 9.67 16.15
N ASP A 167 -3.68 9.89 17.38
CA ASP A 167 -4.23 10.91 18.27
C ASP A 167 -4.16 12.32 17.62
N SER A 168 -3.03 12.63 16.95
CA SER A 168 -2.85 13.91 16.26
C SER A 168 -3.79 14.08 15.06
N LEU A 169 -4.15 12.99 14.36
CA LEU A 169 -5.13 13.05 13.27
C LEU A 169 -6.51 13.46 13.80
N PHE A 170 -6.93 12.90 14.93
CA PHE A 170 -8.26 13.16 15.50
C PHE A 170 -8.33 14.37 16.44
N SER A 171 -7.18 14.92 16.87
CA SER A 171 -7.16 16.06 17.80
C SER A 171 -7.47 17.41 17.15
N SER A 172 -7.52 17.48 15.82
CA SER A 172 -7.75 18.75 15.13
C SER A 172 -9.24 19.03 14.98
N ASP A 173 -9.73 20.08 15.65
CA ASP A 173 -11.07 20.63 15.40
C ASP A 173 -11.17 21.33 14.02
N ARG A 174 -10.05 21.44 13.29
CA ARG A 174 -9.98 22.14 12.01
C ARG A 174 -10.38 21.21 10.87
N LYS A 175 -11.20 21.72 9.95
CA LYS A 175 -11.52 21.03 8.70
C LYS A 175 -10.34 21.11 7.74
N LEU A 176 -9.44 20.13 7.82
CA LEU A 176 -8.31 20.02 6.90
C LEU A 176 -8.80 19.61 5.50
N PRO A 177 -8.20 20.15 4.41
CA PRO A 177 -8.47 19.69 3.05
C PRO A 177 -7.78 18.34 2.73
N LEU A 178 -7.56 17.51 3.75
CA LEU A 178 -6.86 16.22 3.68
C LEU A 178 -7.75 15.11 4.22
N LYS A 179 -7.70 13.96 3.56
CA LYS A 179 -8.23 12.69 4.07
C LYS A 179 -7.13 11.66 4.17
N PHE A 180 -7.26 10.71 5.10
CA PHE A 180 -6.25 9.69 5.36
C PHE A 180 -6.83 8.32 5.10
N PHE A 181 -6.24 7.61 4.14
CA PHE A 181 -6.50 6.19 3.95
C PHE A 181 -5.42 5.40 4.68
N ILE A 182 -5.81 4.63 5.68
CA ILE A 182 -4.89 3.89 6.55
C ILE A 182 -5.17 2.40 6.42
N THR A 183 -4.13 1.58 6.27
CA THR A 183 -4.23 0.13 6.41
C THR A 183 -3.47 -0.37 7.63
N SER A 184 -4.02 -1.37 8.31
CA SER A 184 -3.30 -2.08 9.36
C SER A 184 -3.86 -3.46 9.66
N ARG A 185 -3.09 -4.28 10.37
CA ARG A 185 -3.60 -5.39 11.19
C ARG A 185 -4.32 -4.86 12.44
N PRO A 186 -5.17 -5.67 13.10
CA PRO A 186 -5.84 -5.28 14.34
C PRO A 186 -4.89 -5.36 15.56
N GLU A 187 -3.71 -4.74 15.46
CA GLU A 187 -2.80 -4.64 16.61
C GLU A 187 -3.40 -3.68 17.65
N PRO A 188 -3.36 -4.00 18.97
CA PRO A 188 -4.11 -3.27 19.99
C PRO A 188 -3.89 -1.75 19.97
N ALA A 189 -2.64 -1.32 19.84
CA ALA A 189 -2.28 0.10 19.85
C ALA A 189 -2.98 0.92 18.76
N ILE A 190 -3.20 0.32 17.58
CA ILE A 190 -3.90 0.95 16.45
C ILE A 190 -5.40 0.73 16.57
N TYR A 191 -5.80 -0.49 16.91
CA TYR A 191 -7.19 -0.92 16.89
C TYR A 191 -8.04 -0.13 17.89
N GLU A 192 -7.59 -0.01 19.14
CA GLU A 192 -8.32 0.69 20.19
C GLU A 192 -8.52 2.19 19.85
N ARG A 193 -7.47 2.82 19.31
CA ARG A 193 -7.47 4.26 18.98
C ARG A 193 -8.35 4.61 17.81
N LEU A 194 -8.44 3.73 16.82
CA LEU A 194 -9.31 3.94 15.66
C LEU A 194 -10.74 3.52 15.98
N LEU A 195 -10.96 2.45 16.73
CA LEU A 195 -12.31 1.95 17.01
C LEU A 195 -13.10 2.91 17.93
N VAL A 196 -12.45 3.57 18.89
CA VAL A 196 -13.11 4.53 19.79
C VAL A 196 -13.62 5.78 19.06
N GLN A 197 -13.13 6.05 17.86
CA GLN A 197 -13.55 7.21 17.07
C GLN A 197 -14.95 7.00 16.48
N SER A 198 -15.74 8.06 16.46
CA SER A 198 -17.08 8.03 15.88
C SER A 198 -17.05 7.81 14.36
N ASP A 199 -18.17 7.30 13.83
CA ASP A 199 -18.36 7.09 12.39
C ASP A 199 -18.34 8.41 11.58
N THR A 200 -18.46 9.57 12.24
CA THR A 200 -18.32 10.89 11.61
C THR A 200 -16.87 11.26 11.34
N LEU A 201 -15.92 10.69 12.09
CA LEU A 201 -14.48 10.95 11.94
C LEU A 201 -13.77 9.84 11.16
N ARG A 202 -14.32 8.62 11.18
CA ARG A 202 -13.70 7.45 10.58
C ARG A 202 -14.69 6.51 9.90
N THR A 203 -14.31 5.97 8.75
CA THR A 203 -14.95 4.80 8.11
C THR A 203 -14.15 3.53 8.41
N LEU A 204 -14.82 2.41 8.74
CA LEU A 204 -14.21 1.08 8.94
C LEU A 204 -14.51 0.17 7.75
N LEU A 205 -13.51 -0.56 7.27
CA LEU A 205 -13.74 -1.79 6.53
C LEU A 205 -12.84 -2.91 7.06
N HIS A 206 -13.46 -3.97 7.60
CA HIS A 206 -12.78 -5.22 7.92
C HIS A 206 -12.67 -6.08 6.65
N LEU A 207 -11.51 -6.05 6.00
CA LEU A 207 -11.26 -6.75 4.74
C LEU A 207 -11.43 -8.28 4.84
N HIS A 208 -11.24 -8.82 6.05
CA HIS A 208 -11.40 -10.24 6.33
C HIS A 208 -12.87 -10.66 6.54
N GLU A 209 -13.80 -9.71 6.65
CA GLU A 209 -15.25 -9.96 6.76
C GLU A 209 -15.97 -9.83 5.41
N VAL A 210 -15.25 -9.42 4.35
CA VAL A 210 -15.79 -9.37 2.98
C VAL A 210 -16.30 -10.76 2.57
N ASN A 211 -17.38 -10.77 1.81
CA ASN A 211 -18.07 -11.97 1.33
C ASN A 211 -17.08 -13.00 0.75
N GLU A 212 -17.18 -14.25 1.22
CA GLU A 212 -16.25 -15.31 0.86
C GLU A 212 -16.30 -15.70 -0.61
N GLU A 213 -17.49 -15.71 -1.21
CA GLU A 213 -17.68 -16.02 -2.62
C GLU A 213 -16.97 -14.98 -3.51
N SER A 214 -17.07 -13.70 -3.15
CA SER A 214 -16.35 -12.61 -3.81
C SER A 214 -14.83 -12.78 -3.67
N ILE A 215 -14.33 -13.13 -2.48
CA ILE A 215 -12.90 -13.41 -2.26
C ILE A 215 -12.42 -14.62 -3.08
N GLN A 216 -13.19 -15.72 -3.09
CA GLN A 216 -12.87 -16.90 -3.88
C GLN A 216 -12.83 -16.59 -5.38
N ARG A 217 -13.81 -15.84 -5.90
CA ARG A 217 -13.82 -15.36 -7.28
C ARG A 217 -12.57 -14.56 -7.60
N ASP A 218 -12.18 -13.63 -6.73
CA ASP A 218 -10.99 -12.80 -6.91
C ASP A 218 -9.69 -13.61 -6.85
N ILE A 219 -9.58 -14.58 -5.94
CA ILE A 219 -8.41 -15.47 -5.85
C ILE A 219 -8.29 -16.31 -7.14
N LYS A 220 -9.39 -16.83 -7.68
CA LYS A 220 -9.37 -17.55 -8.96
C LYS A 220 -8.87 -16.66 -10.11
N LEU A 221 -9.34 -15.41 -10.18
CA LEU A 221 -8.85 -14.45 -11.18
C LEU A 221 -7.35 -14.20 -11.04
N TYR A 222 -6.87 -13.97 -9.81
CA TYR A 222 -5.44 -13.82 -9.51
C TYR A 222 -4.62 -15.05 -9.95
N LEU A 223 -5.10 -16.27 -9.63
CA LEU A 223 -4.43 -17.51 -10.00
C LEU A 223 -4.35 -17.68 -11.52
N ARG A 224 -5.43 -17.40 -12.25
CA ARG A 224 -5.44 -17.47 -13.73
C ARG A 224 -4.45 -16.50 -14.36
N GLU A 225 -4.42 -15.25 -13.90
CA GLU A 225 -3.45 -14.26 -14.36
C GLU A 225 -2.01 -14.73 -14.05
N GLY A 226 -1.74 -15.11 -12.80
CA GLY A 226 -0.41 -15.50 -12.36
C GLY A 226 0.12 -16.78 -13.01
N LEU A 227 -0.77 -17.69 -13.41
CA LEU A 227 -0.42 -18.96 -14.04
C LEU A 227 -0.55 -18.95 -15.56
N VAL A 228 -0.77 -17.80 -16.21
CA VAL A 228 -0.96 -17.72 -17.67
C VAL A 228 0.19 -18.35 -18.48
N SER A 229 1.43 -18.31 -17.96
CA SER A 229 2.63 -18.89 -18.59
C SER A 229 2.92 -20.34 -18.19
N VAL A 230 2.13 -20.89 -17.25
CA VAL A 230 2.26 -22.25 -16.71
C VAL A 230 1.08 -23.08 -17.17
N ARG A 231 1.30 -24.32 -17.61
CA ARG A 231 0.18 -25.23 -17.91
C ARG A 231 -0.62 -25.49 -16.62
N HIS A 232 -1.90 -25.17 -16.63
CA HIS A 232 -2.84 -25.40 -15.54
C HIS A 232 -4.21 -25.83 -16.11
N SER A 233 -5.05 -26.38 -15.24
CA SER A 233 -6.46 -26.72 -15.55
C SER A 233 -7.40 -25.94 -14.64
N GLU A 234 -8.66 -25.78 -15.02
CA GLU A 234 -9.65 -25.11 -14.17
C GLU A 234 -9.86 -25.86 -12.83
N ASP A 235 -9.87 -27.20 -12.84
CA ASP A 235 -9.93 -28.00 -11.61
C ASP A 235 -8.76 -27.71 -10.66
N GLU A 236 -7.58 -27.40 -11.21
CA GLU A 236 -6.42 -27.02 -10.43
C GLU A 236 -6.56 -25.60 -9.84
N ILE A 237 -7.09 -24.65 -10.61
CA ILE A 237 -7.39 -23.29 -10.13
C ILE A 237 -8.39 -23.37 -8.98
N ASP A 238 -9.44 -24.17 -9.11
CA ASP A 238 -10.47 -24.35 -8.08
C ASP A 238 -9.89 -24.95 -6.80
N LYS A 239 -9.03 -25.97 -6.91
CA LYS A 239 -8.33 -26.56 -5.76
C LYS A 239 -7.40 -25.55 -5.07
N LEU A 240 -6.61 -24.81 -5.84
CA LEU A 240 -5.71 -23.80 -5.29
C LEU A 240 -6.47 -22.65 -4.62
N ALA A 241 -7.61 -22.24 -5.18
CA ALA A 241 -8.47 -21.21 -4.59
C ALA A 241 -9.08 -21.70 -3.27
N ALA A 242 -9.59 -22.94 -3.24
CA ALA A 242 -10.11 -23.55 -2.02
C ALA A 242 -9.03 -23.64 -0.92
N LEU A 243 -7.81 -24.09 -1.28
CA LEU A 243 -6.67 -24.16 -0.35
C LEU A 243 -6.23 -22.78 0.14
N SER A 244 -6.38 -21.74 -0.69
CA SER A 244 -6.05 -20.37 -0.31
C SER A 244 -7.01 -19.81 0.74
N GLY A 245 -8.23 -20.37 0.86
CA GLY A 245 -9.27 -19.82 1.71
C GLY A 245 -9.47 -18.32 1.41
N ARG A 246 -9.23 -17.46 2.40
CA ARG A 246 -9.34 -15.99 2.23
C ARG A 246 -8.01 -15.27 1.97
N LEU A 247 -6.92 -16.01 1.81
CA LEU A 247 -5.56 -15.49 1.86
C LEU A 247 -4.90 -15.43 0.49
N PHE A 248 -4.76 -14.22 -0.05
CA PHE A 248 -4.01 -13.97 -1.29
C PHE A 248 -2.53 -14.35 -1.18
N ILE A 249 -1.94 -14.30 0.03
CA ILE A 249 -0.55 -14.73 0.24
C ILE A 249 -0.34 -16.21 -0.09
N TYR A 250 -1.36 -17.06 0.13
CA TYR A 250 -1.29 -18.47 -0.23
C TYR A 250 -1.32 -18.62 -1.76
N ALA A 251 -2.29 -17.99 -2.43
CA ALA A 251 -2.40 -17.98 -3.89
C ALA A 251 -1.10 -17.46 -4.55
N ALA A 252 -0.52 -16.39 -4.02
CA ALA A 252 0.75 -15.83 -4.50
C ALA A 252 1.93 -16.79 -4.32
N THR A 253 1.94 -17.57 -3.24
CA THR A 253 2.96 -18.59 -3.02
C THR A 253 2.79 -19.74 -4.00
N ALA A 254 1.56 -20.23 -4.21
CA ALA A 254 1.28 -21.26 -5.20
C ALA A 254 1.70 -20.86 -6.63
N VAL A 255 1.44 -19.61 -7.03
CA VAL A 255 1.90 -19.07 -8.32
C VAL A 255 3.43 -19.13 -8.44
N ARG A 256 4.14 -18.60 -7.44
CA ARG A 256 5.61 -18.58 -7.42
C ARG A 256 6.20 -19.99 -7.49
N ASP A 257 5.68 -20.91 -6.69
CA ASP A 257 6.17 -22.29 -6.62
C ASP A 257 6.00 -23.02 -7.95
N LYS A 258 4.84 -22.86 -8.61
CA LYS A 258 4.59 -23.46 -9.93
C LYS A 258 5.48 -22.87 -11.03
N GLN A 259 5.65 -21.55 -11.05
CA GLN A 259 6.54 -20.89 -12.00
C GLN A 259 7.99 -21.36 -11.83
N GLN A 260 8.47 -21.48 -10.59
CA GLN A 260 9.81 -22.01 -10.29
C GLN A 260 9.97 -23.48 -10.69
N ALA A 261 8.95 -24.32 -10.45
CA ALA A 261 8.96 -25.72 -10.86
C ALA A 261 9.10 -25.87 -12.38
N GLN A 262 8.33 -25.09 -13.16
CA GLN A 262 8.42 -25.08 -14.61
C GLN A 262 9.79 -24.62 -15.12
N GLN A 263 10.37 -23.58 -14.51
CA GLN A 263 11.72 -23.11 -14.86
C GLN A 263 12.78 -24.19 -14.59
N LYS A 264 12.70 -24.91 -13.46
CA LYS A 264 13.59 -26.04 -13.18
C LYS A 264 13.43 -27.14 -14.23
N THR A 265 12.19 -27.53 -14.57
CA THR A 265 11.92 -28.55 -15.60
C THR A 265 12.46 -28.13 -16.98
N LEU A 266 12.28 -26.86 -17.38
CA LEU A 266 12.84 -26.32 -18.63
C LEU A 266 14.37 -26.30 -18.60
N GLY A 267 14.98 -25.94 -17.48
CA GLY A 267 16.43 -26.00 -17.27
C GLY A 267 16.98 -27.42 -17.44
N TYR A 268 16.34 -28.41 -16.80
CA TYR A 268 16.70 -29.82 -16.97
C TYR A 268 16.53 -30.29 -18.42
N ARG A 269 15.44 -29.93 -19.10
CA ARG A 269 15.24 -30.26 -20.53
C ARG A 269 16.32 -29.62 -21.41
N ARG A 270 16.72 -28.38 -21.14
CA ARG A 270 17.79 -27.70 -21.87
C ARG A 270 19.14 -28.39 -21.66
N LEU A 271 19.45 -28.83 -20.44
CA LEU A 271 20.64 -29.63 -20.13
C LEU A 271 20.65 -31.00 -20.83
N ILE A 272 19.50 -31.69 -20.90
CA ILE A 272 19.36 -32.99 -21.58
C ILE A 272 19.48 -32.85 -23.10
N LEU A 273 19.20 -31.68 -23.68
CA LEU A 273 19.35 -31.41 -25.11
C LEU A 273 20.77 -30.96 -25.53
N LEU A 274 21.64 -30.56 -24.58
CA LEU A 274 23.05 -30.22 -24.84
C LEU A 274 23.94 -31.33 -25.45
N PRO A 275 23.67 -32.65 -25.31
CA PRO A 275 24.50 -33.69 -25.92
C PRO A 275 24.48 -33.71 -27.46
N THR A 276 23.49 -33.06 -28.10
CA THR A 276 23.42 -33.01 -29.57
C THR A 276 24.38 -31.97 -30.17
N PHE A 277 24.74 -30.92 -29.43
CA PHE A 277 25.65 -29.88 -29.92
C PHE A 277 27.12 -30.30 -29.89
N TRP A 278 27.51 -31.20 -28.97
CA TRP A 278 28.88 -31.71 -28.88
C TRP A 278 29.15 -32.97 -29.72
N ARG A 279 28.11 -33.72 -30.14
CA ARG A 279 28.28 -34.89 -31.02
C ARG A 279 28.59 -34.52 -32.47
N ASN A 280 28.09 -33.39 -32.98
CA ASN A 280 28.33 -32.97 -34.37
C ASN A 280 29.70 -32.29 -34.62
N ARG A 281 30.50 -32.02 -33.58
CA ARG A 281 31.88 -31.50 -33.74
C ARG A 281 32.96 -32.58 -33.82
N LYS A 282 32.65 -33.85 -33.53
CA LYS A 282 33.62 -34.95 -33.59
C LYS A 282 33.59 -35.78 -34.89
N GLN A 283 32.76 -35.43 -35.87
CA GLN A 283 32.74 -36.10 -37.18
C GLN A 283 33.39 -35.28 -38.32
N GLY A 284 34.07 -34.17 -38.01
CA GLY A 284 34.67 -33.27 -39.03
C GLY A 284 36.20 -33.25 -39.11
N TYR A 285 36.91 -34.15 -38.42
CA TYR A 285 38.36 -34.31 -38.55
C TYR A 285 38.68 -35.80 -38.69
N GLY A 286 38.44 -36.30 -39.90
CA GLY A 286 38.90 -37.58 -40.38
C GLY A 286 39.24 -37.40 -41.85
N ASP A 287 40.44 -36.88 -42.08
CA ASP A 287 41.39 -37.20 -43.17
C ASP A 287 42.70 -36.44 -42.90
#